data_AF-A0A4Q1QQJ8-F1
#
_entry.id   AF-A0A4Q1QQJ8-F1
#
_cell.length_a   1.000
_cell.length_b   1.000
_cell.length_c   1.000
_cell.angle_alpha   90.00
_cell.angle_beta   90.00
_cell.angle_gamma   90.00
#
_symmetry.space_group_name_H-M   'P 1'
#
loop_
_entity.id
_entity.type
_entity.pdbx_description
1 polymer ?
#
loop_
_entity_poly.entity_id
_entity_poly.type
_entity_poly.pdbx_seq_one_letter_code
_entity_poly.pdbx_strand_id
1 'polypeptide(L)'
;MHVATAYVENPLVKAVLIVVLLLVLLTTLFIAGAGPRTSPKEKARRREALEEKWEAELRQEEEEREARARREEEEREARARREEARVEQEIARAKREEEQRRAHTRERQLRAREERRHADALWADPKLREDILDHYLRWLLSRPSEESDSDRSTLVWFRGQKLNQAVIERARTWASSEGYAVHDGRRWRLTRRGQRIFEEYGGDRKRMSNVEKKRQQPSVKIDARGAGTVAHTISGGVQKSTVNNTVPGAQTSGEVDLAAALQLVEQLRRALPDANGLSRLDRERAEDDLGNVDRELRASAEDRNPGRIQSALEGLRTTFVSVDGLVQVVNQLWGHVHVWFSS
;
A
#
# COMPACT_ATOMS: atom_id res chain seq x y z
N MET A 1 -70.00 -67.71 53.44
CA MET A 1 -70.71 -66.41 53.29
C MET A 1 -72.15 -66.62 53.71
N HIS A 2 -72.55 -66.12 54.88
CA HIS A 2 -73.92 -65.89 55.39
C HIS A 2 -73.97 -65.75 56.94
N VAL A 3 -72.90 -65.25 57.58
CA VAL A 3 -72.90 -65.03 59.04
C VAL A 3 -72.58 -63.58 59.44
N ALA A 4 -72.16 -62.73 58.49
CA ALA A 4 -71.73 -61.36 58.79
C ALA A 4 -72.87 -60.31 58.73
N THR A 5 -74.06 -60.66 58.22
CA THR A 5 -75.19 -59.71 58.09
C THR A 5 -76.20 -59.78 59.24
N ALA A 6 -76.12 -60.78 60.12
CA ALA A 6 -77.05 -60.93 61.26
C ALA A 6 -76.61 -60.17 62.53
N TYR A 7 -75.37 -59.67 62.60
CA TYR A 7 -74.82 -59.03 63.81
C TYR A 7 -75.02 -57.51 63.88
N VAL A 8 -75.48 -56.88 62.79
CA VAL A 8 -75.59 -55.41 62.67
C VAL A 8 -77.00 -54.90 62.97
N GLU A 9 -78.01 -55.76 63.13
CA GLU A 9 -79.38 -55.34 63.50
C GLU A 9 -79.68 -55.41 65.00
N ASN A 10 -78.77 -55.97 65.80
CA ASN A 10 -78.95 -56.02 67.24
C ASN A 10 -78.75 -54.60 67.85
N PRO A 11 -79.77 -54.01 68.50
CA PRO A 11 -79.70 -52.65 69.03
C PRO A 11 -78.57 -52.46 70.06
N LEU A 12 -78.18 -53.51 70.78
CA LEU A 12 -77.04 -53.49 71.71
C LEU A 12 -75.70 -53.30 71.00
N VAL A 13 -75.50 -53.95 69.85
CA VAL A 13 -74.25 -53.86 69.09
C VAL A 13 -74.10 -52.48 68.45
N LYS A 14 -75.20 -51.91 67.92
CA LYS A 14 -75.23 -50.51 67.43
C LYS A 14 -74.91 -49.51 68.53
N ALA A 15 -75.48 -49.70 69.73
CA ALA A 15 -75.23 -48.82 70.86
C ALA A 15 -73.76 -48.83 71.29
N VAL A 16 -73.14 -50.01 71.37
CA VAL A 16 -71.71 -50.14 71.72
C VAL A 16 -70.83 -49.46 70.66
N LEU A 17 -71.12 -49.64 69.38
CA LEU A 17 -70.32 -49.08 68.29
C LEU A 17 -70.41 -47.55 68.22
N ILE A 18 -71.60 -46.99 68.50
CA ILE A 18 -71.80 -45.53 68.64
C ILE A 18 -71.01 -44.97 69.83
N VAL A 19 -71.02 -45.66 70.98
CA VAL A 19 -70.29 -45.23 72.18
C VAL A 19 -68.77 -45.24 71.93
N VAL A 20 -68.26 -46.27 71.25
CA VAL A 20 -66.83 -46.36 70.89
C VAL A 20 -66.42 -45.25 69.93
N LEU A 21 -67.23 -44.98 68.90
CA LEU A 21 -66.97 -43.87 67.97
C LEU A 21 -66.98 -42.51 68.69
N LEU A 22 -67.92 -42.29 69.61
CA LEU A 22 -67.97 -41.08 70.43
C LEU A 22 -66.75 -40.94 71.33
N LEU A 23 -66.28 -42.03 71.94
CA LEU A 23 -65.06 -42.03 72.76
C LEU A 23 -63.81 -41.68 71.94
N VAL A 24 -63.67 -42.25 70.75
CA VAL A 24 -62.54 -41.93 69.85
C VAL A 24 -62.60 -40.46 69.45
N LEU A 25 -63.76 -39.95 69.07
CA LEU A 25 -63.93 -38.55 68.66
C LEU A 25 -63.65 -37.58 69.82
N LEU A 26 -64.11 -37.93 71.04
CA LEU A 26 -63.78 -37.20 72.26
C LEU A 26 -62.28 -37.19 72.57
N THR A 27 -61.57 -38.31 72.42
CA THR A 27 -60.12 -38.34 72.65
C THR A 27 -59.34 -37.50 71.63
N THR A 28 -59.73 -37.52 70.36
CA THR A 28 -59.07 -36.68 69.34
C THR A 28 -59.32 -35.19 69.55
N LEU A 29 -60.53 -34.79 69.94
CA LEU A 29 -60.85 -33.41 70.31
C LEU A 29 -60.14 -32.97 71.58
N PHE A 30 -59.97 -33.87 72.55
CA PHE A 30 -59.24 -33.59 73.79
C PHE A 30 -57.74 -33.36 73.52
N ILE A 31 -57.12 -34.15 72.63
CA ILE A 31 -55.71 -34.00 72.27
C ILE A 31 -55.47 -32.73 71.43
N ALA A 32 -56.36 -32.42 70.47
CA ALA A 32 -56.26 -31.18 69.69
C ALA A 32 -56.57 -29.92 70.52
N GLY A 33 -57.44 -30.02 71.53
CA GLY A 33 -57.73 -28.96 72.50
C GLY A 33 -56.68 -28.81 73.60
N ALA A 34 -55.83 -29.81 73.80
CA ALA A 34 -54.72 -29.83 74.76
C ALA A 34 -53.37 -29.48 74.11
N GLY A 35 -53.37 -28.55 73.14
CA GLY A 35 -52.16 -27.78 72.89
C GLY A 35 -51.68 -27.15 74.21
N PRO A 36 -50.36 -27.12 74.50
CA PRO A 36 -49.87 -26.65 75.79
C PRO A 36 -50.46 -25.28 76.09
N ARG A 37 -51.24 -25.19 77.19
CA ARG A 37 -51.80 -23.94 77.71
C ARG A 37 -50.65 -23.10 78.26
N THR A 38 -49.84 -22.55 77.37
CA THR A 38 -48.84 -21.55 77.71
C THR A 38 -49.56 -20.31 78.21
N SER A 39 -49.16 -19.83 79.38
CA SER A 39 -49.81 -18.67 80.00
C SER A 39 -49.68 -17.45 79.06
N PRO A 40 -50.61 -16.48 79.11
CA PRO A 40 -50.52 -15.25 78.31
C PRO A 40 -49.16 -14.54 78.45
N LYS A 41 -48.52 -14.63 79.63
CA LYS A 41 -47.18 -14.11 79.90
C LYS A 41 -46.07 -14.85 79.15
N GLU A 42 -46.20 -16.16 78.98
CA GLU A 42 -45.21 -16.97 78.25
C GLU A 42 -45.33 -16.77 76.73
N LYS A 43 -46.55 -16.55 76.23
CA LYS A 43 -46.78 -16.14 74.83
C LYS A 43 -46.20 -14.75 74.54
N ALA A 44 -46.33 -13.80 75.47
CA ALA A 44 -45.74 -12.48 75.36
C ALA A 44 -44.20 -12.54 75.29
N ARG A 45 -43.56 -13.27 76.22
CA ARG A 45 -42.10 -13.46 76.22
C ARG A 45 -41.56 -14.13 74.95
N ARG A 46 -42.31 -15.08 74.37
CA ARG A 46 -41.92 -15.70 73.09
C ARG A 46 -42.06 -14.75 71.91
N ARG A 47 -43.00 -13.80 71.95
CA ARG A 47 -43.12 -12.75 70.92
C ARG A 47 -42.00 -11.74 71.04
N GLU A 48 -41.71 -11.25 72.24
CA GLU A 48 -40.57 -10.36 72.51
C GLU A 48 -39.25 -11.00 72.07
N ALA A 49 -39.02 -12.28 72.39
CA ALA A 49 -37.81 -13.00 71.98
C ALA A 49 -37.75 -13.27 70.46
N LEU A 50 -38.87 -13.29 69.76
CA LEU A 50 -38.91 -13.41 68.29
C LEU A 50 -38.70 -12.05 67.63
N GLU A 51 -39.24 -10.97 68.20
CA GLU A 51 -39.01 -9.59 67.76
C GLU A 51 -37.53 -9.20 67.94
N GLU A 52 -36.93 -9.51 69.09
CA GLU A 52 -35.50 -9.27 69.34
C GLU A 52 -34.60 -10.07 68.38
N LYS A 53 -34.97 -11.31 68.06
CA LYS A 53 -34.27 -12.12 67.05
C LYS A 53 -34.41 -11.55 65.65
N TRP A 54 -35.61 -11.10 65.29
CA TRP A 54 -35.89 -10.50 63.99
C TRP A 54 -35.12 -9.18 63.82
N GLU A 55 -35.06 -8.35 64.86
CA GLU A 55 -34.26 -7.12 64.86
C GLU A 55 -32.75 -7.38 64.79
N ALA A 56 -32.26 -8.44 65.45
CA ALA A 56 -30.86 -8.85 65.36
C ALA A 56 -30.51 -9.38 63.96
N GLU A 57 -31.42 -10.14 63.35
CA GLU A 57 -31.28 -10.66 61.98
C GLU A 57 -31.28 -9.53 60.94
N LEU A 58 -32.17 -8.54 61.10
CA LEU A 58 -32.19 -7.32 60.28
C LEU A 58 -30.87 -6.54 60.35
N ARG A 59 -30.32 -6.34 61.55
CA ARG A 59 -29.02 -5.67 61.72
C ARG A 59 -27.88 -6.44 61.08
N GLN A 60 -27.87 -7.77 61.22
CA GLN A 60 -26.89 -8.61 60.53
C GLN A 60 -27.03 -8.54 59.00
N GLU A 61 -28.25 -8.53 58.49
CA GLU A 61 -28.50 -8.41 57.06
C GLU A 61 -28.06 -7.04 56.51
N GLU A 62 -28.29 -5.96 57.25
CA GLU A 62 -27.82 -4.61 56.89
C GLU A 62 -26.28 -4.53 56.91
N GLU A 63 -25.63 -5.04 57.95
CA GLU A 63 -24.16 -5.10 58.03
C GLU A 63 -23.56 -5.93 56.89
N GLU A 64 -24.18 -7.06 56.53
CA GLU A 64 -23.75 -7.87 55.39
C GLU A 64 -23.93 -7.14 54.06
N ARG A 65 -25.02 -6.40 53.88
CA ARG A 65 -25.26 -5.60 52.67
C ARG A 65 -24.23 -4.47 52.54
N GLU A 66 -23.93 -3.77 53.63
CA GLU A 66 -22.88 -2.75 53.65
C GLU A 66 -21.49 -3.35 53.36
N ALA A 67 -21.16 -4.49 53.97
CA ALA A 67 -19.89 -5.17 53.73
C ALA A 67 -19.75 -5.65 52.28
N ARG A 68 -20.84 -6.12 51.66
CA ARG A 68 -20.86 -6.48 50.23
C ARG A 68 -20.69 -5.25 49.33
N ALA A 69 -21.39 -4.16 49.62
CA ALA A 69 -21.28 -2.92 48.87
C ALA A 69 -19.85 -2.36 48.87
N ARG A 70 -19.18 -2.35 50.04
CA ARG A 70 -17.78 -1.92 50.15
C ARG A 70 -16.83 -2.79 49.35
N ARG A 71 -17.01 -4.12 49.39
CA ARG A 71 -16.19 -5.06 48.59
C ARG A 71 -16.40 -4.87 47.09
N GLU A 72 -17.64 -4.64 46.66
CA GLU A 72 -17.93 -4.35 45.26
C GLU A 72 -17.30 -3.02 44.79
N GLU A 73 -17.31 -2.00 45.63
CA GLU A 73 -16.68 -0.71 45.34
C GLU A 73 -15.15 -0.84 45.27
N GLU A 74 -14.52 -1.52 46.24
CA GLU A 74 -13.09 -1.82 46.21
C GLU A 74 -12.70 -2.66 44.98
N GLU A 75 -13.53 -3.62 44.58
CA GLU A 75 -13.28 -4.42 43.40
C GLU A 75 -13.41 -3.60 42.11
N ARG A 76 -14.38 -2.67 42.03
CA ARG A 76 -14.52 -1.74 40.90
C ARG A 76 -13.31 -0.81 40.81
N GLU A 77 -12.86 -0.23 41.91
CA GLU A 77 -11.65 0.58 41.93
C GLU A 77 -10.41 -0.21 41.53
N ALA A 78 -10.26 -1.44 42.04
CA ALA A 78 -9.14 -2.30 41.69
C ALA A 78 -9.15 -2.68 40.20
N ARG A 79 -10.33 -2.90 39.61
CA ARG A 79 -10.50 -3.14 38.17
C ARG A 79 -10.15 -1.88 37.37
N ALA A 80 -10.65 -0.71 37.76
CA ALA A 80 -10.34 0.55 37.09
C ALA A 80 -8.82 0.84 37.08
N ARG A 81 -8.12 0.68 38.22
CA ARG A 81 -6.66 0.85 38.29
C ARG A 81 -5.90 -0.15 37.41
N ARG A 82 -6.38 -1.39 37.30
CA ARG A 82 -5.79 -2.40 36.42
C ARG A 82 -6.00 -2.07 34.94
N GLU A 83 -7.16 -1.54 34.59
CA GLU A 83 -7.47 -1.08 33.23
C GLU A 83 -6.60 0.13 32.86
N GLU A 84 -6.51 1.13 33.73
CA GLU A 84 -5.62 2.29 33.54
C GLU A 84 -4.15 1.85 33.34
N ALA A 85 -3.65 0.96 34.19
CA ALA A 85 -2.29 0.43 34.07
C ALA A 85 -2.07 -0.34 32.76
N ARG A 86 -3.08 -1.06 32.26
CA ARG A 86 -3.01 -1.75 30.96
C ARG A 86 -2.96 -0.75 29.81
N VAL A 87 -3.81 0.28 29.83
CA VAL A 87 -3.81 1.33 28.80
C VAL A 87 -2.47 2.06 28.79
N GLU A 88 -1.90 2.38 29.95
CA GLU A 88 -0.59 3.03 30.04
C GLU A 88 0.52 2.13 29.46
N GLN A 89 0.50 0.83 29.75
CA GLN A 89 1.45 -0.13 29.18
C GLN A 89 1.31 -0.24 27.65
N GLU A 90 0.09 -0.26 27.13
CA GLU A 90 -0.16 -0.29 25.68
C GLU A 90 0.34 0.98 24.99
N ILE A 91 0.10 2.16 25.58
CA ILE A 91 0.61 3.43 25.07
C ILE A 91 2.14 3.44 25.10
N ALA A 92 2.76 2.99 26.19
CA ALA A 92 4.21 2.92 26.31
C ALA A 92 4.82 1.96 25.28
N ARG A 93 4.18 0.81 25.04
CA ARG A 93 4.59 -0.15 24.02
C ARG A 93 4.45 0.44 22.61
N ALA A 94 3.32 1.06 22.29
CA ALA A 94 3.09 1.70 21.01
C ALA A 94 4.13 2.80 20.73
N LYS A 95 4.47 3.63 21.73
CA LYS A 95 5.53 4.64 21.61
C LYS A 95 6.89 4.00 21.31
N ARG A 96 7.27 2.93 22.01
CA ARG A 96 8.54 2.22 21.74
C ARG A 96 8.58 1.61 20.36
N GLU A 97 7.48 0.99 19.91
CA GLU A 97 7.39 0.43 18.55
C GLU A 97 7.48 1.52 17.48
N GLU A 98 6.84 2.67 17.69
CA GLU A 98 6.94 3.81 16.79
C GLU A 98 8.36 4.38 16.74
N GLU A 99 9.01 4.54 17.90
CA GLU A 99 10.41 4.98 17.98
C GLU A 99 11.36 4.01 17.26
N GLN A 100 11.17 2.70 17.43
CA GLN A 100 11.94 1.68 16.71
C GLN A 100 11.72 1.77 15.19
N ARG A 101 10.47 1.95 14.74
CA ARG A 101 10.18 2.15 13.31
C ARG A 101 10.84 3.41 12.76
N ARG A 102 10.78 4.52 13.52
CA ARG A 102 11.44 5.78 13.14
C ARG A 102 12.96 5.63 13.13
N ALA A 103 13.55 4.96 14.10
CA ALA A 103 14.99 4.69 14.17
C ALA A 103 15.44 3.83 12.99
N HIS A 104 14.76 2.72 12.70
CA HIS A 104 15.04 1.87 11.56
C HIS A 104 14.88 2.61 10.22
N THR A 105 13.88 3.48 10.12
CA THR A 105 13.70 4.32 8.92
C THR A 105 14.84 5.32 8.75
N ARG A 106 15.27 5.98 9.84
CA ARG A 106 16.43 6.89 9.83
C ARG A 106 17.72 6.15 9.48
N GLU A 107 17.94 4.97 10.05
CA GLU A 107 19.10 4.14 9.74
C GLU A 107 19.11 3.73 8.26
N ARG A 108 17.97 3.29 7.71
CA ARG A 108 17.83 3.02 6.28
C ARG A 108 18.12 4.25 5.42
N GLN A 109 17.63 5.43 5.81
CA GLN A 109 17.91 6.68 5.10
C GLN A 109 19.40 7.06 5.16
N LEU A 110 20.07 6.86 6.30
CA LEU A 110 21.50 7.11 6.44
C LEU A 110 22.31 6.16 5.56
N ARG A 111 22.03 4.85 5.64
CA ARG A 111 22.67 3.85 4.75
C ARG A 111 22.45 4.19 3.27
N ALA A 112 21.22 4.54 2.88
CA ALA A 112 20.93 4.94 1.50
C ALA A 112 21.70 6.21 1.07
N ARG A 113 21.90 7.18 1.98
CA ARG A 113 22.72 8.38 1.71
C ARG A 113 24.19 8.03 1.54
N GLU A 114 24.73 7.15 2.39
CA GLU A 114 26.11 6.68 2.30
C GLU A 114 26.34 5.88 1.01
N GLU A 115 25.43 4.98 0.66
CA GLU A 115 25.47 4.23 -0.59
C GLU A 115 25.45 5.14 -1.82
N ARG A 116 24.63 6.21 -1.78
CA ARG A 116 24.60 7.23 -2.84
C ARG A 116 25.92 7.99 -2.93
N ARG A 117 26.49 8.44 -1.81
CA ARG A 117 27.80 9.12 -1.79
C ARG A 117 28.91 8.23 -2.35
N HIS A 118 28.92 6.96 -1.98
CA HIS A 118 29.87 5.99 -2.51
C HIS A 118 29.66 5.77 -4.02
N ALA A 119 28.41 5.69 -4.47
CA ALA A 119 28.10 5.62 -5.89
C ALA A 119 28.58 6.89 -6.63
N ASP A 120 28.30 8.08 -6.10
CA ASP A 120 28.75 9.36 -6.66
C ASP A 120 30.27 9.40 -6.85
N ALA A 121 31.03 8.96 -5.85
CA ALA A 121 32.48 8.87 -5.93
C ALA A 121 32.95 7.95 -7.08
N LEU A 122 32.33 6.77 -7.23
CA LEU A 122 32.64 5.83 -8.32
C LEU A 122 32.24 6.36 -9.69
N TRP A 123 31.11 7.08 -9.78
CA TRP A 123 30.60 7.64 -11.04
C TRP A 123 31.33 8.92 -11.47
N ALA A 124 31.99 9.61 -10.54
CA ALA A 124 32.81 10.79 -10.82
C ALA A 124 34.06 10.44 -11.64
N ASP A 125 34.63 9.24 -11.46
CA ASP A 125 35.76 8.76 -12.26
C ASP A 125 35.27 8.21 -13.63
N PRO A 126 35.64 8.85 -14.76
CA PRO A 126 35.21 8.43 -16.10
C PRO A 126 35.63 7.02 -16.51
N LYS A 127 36.76 6.52 -16.00
CA LYS A 127 37.27 5.19 -16.33
C LYS A 127 36.56 4.13 -15.51
N LEU A 128 36.41 4.35 -14.20
CA LEU A 128 35.72 3.40 -13.32
C LEU A 128 34.26 3.23 -13.72
N ARG A 129 33.57 4.32 -14.05
CA ARG A 129 32.18 4.23 -14.51
C ARG A 129 32.01 3.40 -15.78
N GLU A 130 32.96 3.48 -16.72
CA GLU A 130 32.95 2.69 -17.95
C GLU A 130 33.20 1.21 -17.63
N ASP A 131 34.18 0.91 -16.79
CA ASP A 131 34.49 -0.46 -16.35
C ASP A 131 33.31 -1.10 -15.59
N ILE A 132 32.62 -0.34 -14.73
CA ILE A 132 31.43 -0.79 -14.00
C ILE A 132 30.31 -1.14 -14.96
N LEU A 133 30.07 -0.29 -15.97
CA LEU A 133 29.05 -0.56 -16.98
C LEU A 133 29.41 -1.76 -17.85
N ASP A 134 30.67 -1.90 -18.28
CA ASP A 134 31.14 -3.09 -19.01
C ASP A 134 30.94 -4.36 -18.20
N HIS A 135 31.29 -4.32 -16.92
CA HIS A 135 31.11 -5.43 -16.01
C HIS A 135 29.63 -5.78 -15.83
N TYR A 136 28.76 -4.78 -15.67
CA TYR A 136 27.31 -4.97 -15.58
C TYR A 136 26.73 -5.62 -16.85
N LEU A 137 27.14 -5.17 -18.03
CA LEU A 137 26.70 -5.74 -19.31
C LEU A 137 27.19 -7.19 -19.49
N ARG A 138 28.43 -7.50 -19.10
CA ARG A 138 28.95 -8.87 -19.07
C ARG A 138 28.17 -9.77 -18.12
N TRP A 139 27.80 -9.24 -16.95
CA TRP A 139 26.96 -9.93 -16.00
C TRP A 139 25.56 -10.20 -16.58
N LEU A 140 24.97 -9.27 -17.33
CA LEU A 140 23.72 -9.51 -18.05
C LEU A 140 23.88 -10.57 -19.15
N LEU A 141 25.01 -10.60 -19.84
CA LEU A 141 25.31 -11.61 -20.87
C LEU A 141 25.42 -13.02 -20.28
N SER A 142 26.00 -13.15 -19.09
CA SER A 142 26.22 -14.45 -18.43
C SER A 142 24.99 -14.98 -17.68
N ARG A 143 23.87 -14.25 -17.63
CA ARG A 143 22.65 -14.71 -16.94
C ARG A 143 21.94 -15.81 -17.74
N PRO A 144 21.70 -16.99 -17.14
CA PRO A 144 20.85 -18.01 -17.74
C PRO A 144 19.40 -17.53 -17.84
N SER A 145 18.70 -17.97 -18.88
CA SER A 145 17.43 -17.38 -19.33
C SER A 145 16.21 -17.67 -18.44
N GLU A 146 16.34 -18.35 -17.31
CA GLU A 146 15.20 -18.92 -16.57
C GLU A 146 15.03 -18.47 -15.11
N GLU A 147 15.97 -17.74 -14.50
CA GLU A 147 15.84 -17.36 -13.07
C GLU A 147 15.18 -15.99 -12.84
N SER A 148 14.29 -15.94 -11.84
CA SER A 148 13.58 -14.74 -11.39
C SER A 148 14.53 -13.68 -10.80
N ASP A 149 14.19 -12.42 -11.00
CA ASP A 149 15.04 -11.26 -10.68
C ASP A 149 15.23 -11.04 -9.16
N SER A 150 14.46 -11.73 -8.32
CA SER A 150 14.44 -11.55 -6.86
C SER A 150 15.71 -12.01 -6.13
N ASP A 151 16.47 -12.95 -6.68
CA ASP A 151 17.54 -13.63 -5.92
C ASP A 151 18.98 -13.24 -6.30
N ARG A 152 19.20 -12.50 -7.40
CA ARG A 152 20.56 -12.25 -7.91
C ARG A 152 20.92 -10.80 -8.23
N SER A 153 19.97 -9.85 -8.19
CA SER A 153 20.29 -8.42 -8.38
C SER A 153 21.24 -7.87 -7.30
N THR A 154 21.40 -8.61 -6.21
CA THR A 154 22.21 -8.26 -5.05
C THR A 154 23.67 -8.71 -5.13
N LEU A 155 24.16 -9.41 -6.16
CA LEU A 155 25.55 -9.94 -6.15
C LEU A 155 26.33 -9.65 -7.43
N VAL A 156 26.38 -8.39 -7.88
CA VAL A 156 27.36 -7.98 -8.89
C VAL A 156 28.68 -7.65 -8.19
N TRP A 157 29.71 -8.46 -8.41
CA TRP A 157 31.04 -8.30 -7.80
C TRP A 157 32.01 -7.64 -8.78
N PHE A 158 32.47 -6.44 -8.47
CA PHE A 158 33.44 -5.72 -9.26
C PHE A 158 34.75 -5.58 -8.48
N ARG A 159 35.85 -6.09 -9.06
CA ARG A 159 37.21 -6.04 -8.47
C ARG A 159 37.27 -6.53 -7.01
N GLY A 160 36.60 -7.65 -6.72
CA GLY A 160 36.60 -8.27 -5.39
C GLY A 160 35.70 -7.57 -4.37
N GLN A 161 34.95 -6.54 -4.77
CA GLN A 161 33.97 -5.86 -3.92
C GLN A 161 32.56 -6.04 -4.46
N LYS A 162 31.60 -6.16 -3.55
CA LYS A 162 30.18 -6.19 -3.88
C LYS A 162 29.73 -4.77 -4.28
N LEU A 163 29.21 -4.62 -5.49
CA LEU A 163 28.61 -3.35 -5.91
C LEU A 163 27.33 -3.10 -5.11
N ASN A 164 27.18 -1.86 -4.63
CA ASN A 164 25.96 -1.45 -3.93
C ASN A 164 24.80 -1.27 -4.92
N GLN A 165 23.57 -1.25 -4.38
CA GLN A 165 22.36 -1.16 -5.19
C GLN A 165 22.32 0.14 -6.01
N ALA A 166 22.74 1.28 -5.42
CA ALA A 166 22.76 2.58 -6.08
C ALA A 166 23.67 2.61 -7.33
N VAL A 167 24.83 1.92 -7.29
CA VAL A 167 25.73 1.80 -8.45
C VAL A 167 25.09 0.94 -9.53
N ILE A 168 24.48 -0.19 -9.17
CA ILE A 168 23.80 -1.08 -10.11
C ILE A 168 22.63 -0.35 -10.80
N GLU A 169 21.84 0.41 -10.04
CA GLU A 169 20.74 1.21 -10.58
C GLU A 169 21.22 2.27 -11.58
N ARG A 170 22.33 2.96 -11.30
CA ARG A 170 22.91 3.88 -12.28
C ARG A 170 23.44 3.18 -13.52
N ALA A 171 24.07 2.02 -13.37
CA ALA A 171 24.52 1.22 -14.51
C ALA A 171 23.33 0.75 -15.36
N ARG A 172 22.21 0.37 -14.73
CA ARG A 172 20.93 0.04 -15.41
C ARG A 172 20.40 1.22 -16.20
N THR A 173 20.24 2.37 -15.55
CA THR A 173 19.74 3.59 -16.19
C THR A 173 20.62 3.99 -17.38
N TRP A 174 21.95 3.96 -17.21
CA TRP A 174 22.86 4.29 -18.30
C TRP A 174 22.86 3.26 -19.42
N ALA A 175 22.84 1.96 -19.11
CA ALA A 175 22.70 0.90 -20.10
C ALA A 175 21.41 1.03 -20.92
N SER A 176 20.32 1.45 -20.26
CA SER A 176 19.02 1.71 -20.90
C SER A 176 19.06 2.95 -21.78
N SER A 177 19.61 4.06 -21.31
CA SER A 177 19.67 5.32 -22.08
C SER A 177 20.54 5.18 -23.33
N GLU A 178 21.58 4.35 -23.27
CA GLU A 178 22.43 4.02 -24.42
C GLU A 178 21.82 2.90 -25.30
N GLY A 179 20.69 2.31 -24.90
CA GLY A 179 20.04 1.24 -25.65
C GLY A 179 20.79 -0.09 -25.67
N TYR A 180 21.70 -0.34 -24.72
CA TYR A 180 22.42 -1.62 -24.58
C TYR A 180 21.62 -2.66 -23.78
N ALA A 181 20.77 -2.21 -22.85
CA ALA A 181 19.92 -3.08 -22.04
C ALA A 181 18.48 -2.56 -22.01
N VAL A 182 17.52 -3.46 -21.76
CA VAL A 182 16.10 -3.13 -21.61
C VAL A 182 15.51 -3.97 -20.49
N HIS A 183 14.54 -3.39 -19.77
CA HIS A 183 13.72 -4.12 -18.81
C HIS A 183 12.47 -4.66 -19.53
N ASP A 184 12.28 -5.98 -19.54
CA ASP A 184 11.14 -6.63 -20.22
C ASP A 184 9.87 -6.77 -19.34
N GLY A 185 9.86 -6.09 -18.19
CA GLY A 185 8.80 -6.16 -17.18
C GLY A 185 9.06 -7.22 -16.10
N ARG A 186 9.94 -8.19 -16.35
CA ARG A 186 10.36 -9.20 -15.37
C ARG A 186 11.84 -9.13 -15.04
N ARG A 187 12.68 -8.74 -16.00
CA ARG A 187 14.12 -8.67 -15.82
C ARG A 187 14.80 -7.68 -16.77
N TRP A 188 16.02 -7.32 -16.40
CA TRP A 188 16.97 -6.67 -17.31
C TRP A 188 17.61 -7.69 -18.24
N ARG A 189 17.60 -7.39 -19.55
CA ARG A 189 18.25 -8.18 -20.60
C ARG A 189 19.03 -7.27 -21.56
N LEU A 190 20.05 -7.83 -22.20
CA LEU A 190 20.76 -7.13 -23.28
C LEU A 190 19.86 -6.97 -24.51
N THR A 191 19.96 -5.82 -25.18
CA THR A 191 19.36 -5.61 -26.51
C THR A 191 20.25 -6.24 -27.58
N ARG A 192 19.78 -6.29 -28.83
CA ARG A 192 20.63 -6.70 -29.97
C ARG A 192 21.89 -5.83 -30.10
N ARG A 193 21.77 -4.53 -29.82
CA ARG A 193 22.91 -3.61 -29.80
C ARG A 193 23.87 -3.96 -28.66
N GLY A 194 23.34 -4.24 -27.47
CA GLY A 194 24.10 -4.70 -26.32
C GLY A 194 24.89 -5.98 -26.57
N GLN A 195 24.27 -6.97 -27.20
CA GLN A 195 24.90 -8.26 -27.54
C GLN A 195 26.04 -8.09 -28.56
N ARG A 196 25.83 -7.26 -29.59
CA ARG A 196 26.83 -7.00 -30.63
C ARG A 196 28.16 -6.45 -30.07
N ILE A 197 28.15 -5.80 -28.90
CA ILE A 197 29.36 -5.27 -28.24
C ILE A 197 30.35 -6.41 -27.99
N PHE A 198 29.82 -7.55 -27.56
CA PHE A 198 30.60 -8.71 -27.21
C PHE A 198 30.94 -9.58 -28.41
N GLU A 199 30.06 -9.64 -29.42
CA GLU A 199 30.26 -10.43 -30.64
C GLU A 199 31.30 -9.83 -31.60
N GLU A 200 31.18 -8.54 -31.93
CA GLU A 200 32.02 -7.91 -32.98
C GLU A 200 33.33 -7.33 -32.45
N TYR A 201 33.35 -6.88 -31.18
CA TYR A 201 34.45 -6.09 -30.63
C TYR A 201 35.05 -6.65 -29.34
N GLY A 202 34.73 -7.90 -28.99
CA GLY A 202 35.24 -8.56 -27.78
C GLY A 202 34.90 -7.82 -26.48
N GLY A 203 33.84 -7.01 -26.48
CA GLY A 203 33.45 -6.17 -25.35
C GLY A 203 33.86 -4.70 -25.46
N ASP A 204 34.61 -4.27 -26.48
CA ASP A 204 35.09 -2.89 -26.60
C ASP A 204 33.99 -1.94 -27.15
N ARG A 205 33.25 -1.31 -26.24
CA ARG A 205 32.18 -0.34 -26.56
C ARG A 205 32.66 0.90 -27.29
N LYS A 206 33.88 1.38 -27.01
CA LYS A 206 34.42 2.58 -27.67
C LYS A 206 34.61 2.32 -29.16
N ARG A 207 35.10 1.13 -29.50
CA ARG A 207 35.21 0.70 -30.92
C ARG A 207 33.85 0.62 -31.59
N MET A 208 32.85 0.00 -30.96
CA MET A 208 31.49 -0.04 -31.51
C MET A 208 30.93 1.36 -31.73
N SER A 209 30.96 2.23 -30.71
CA SER A 209 30.40 3.59 -30.81
C SER A 209 31.08 4.39 -31.92
N ASN A 210 32.39 4.27 -32.07
CA ASN A 210 33.13 4.92 -33.15
C ASN A 210 32.74 4.38 -34.53
N VAL A 211 32.51 3.07 -34.66
CA VAL A 211 32.06 2.47 -35.93
C VAL A 211 30.62 2.85 -36.25
N GLU A 212 29.72 2.84 -35.27
CA GLU A 212 28.34 3.28 -35.45
C GLU A 212 28.27 4.77 -35.83
N LYS A 213 29.06 5.63 -35.17
CA LYS A 213 29.20 7.05 -35.55
C LYS A 213 29.69 7.19 -36.98
N LYS A 214 30.71 6.41 -37.41
CA LYS A 214 31.17 6.40 -38.81
C LYS A 214 30.12 5.91 -39.79
N ARG A 215 29.30 4.91 -39.41
CA ARG A 215 28.19 4.40 -40.25
C ARG A 215 27.04 5.39 -40.37
N GLN A 216 26.79 6.19 -39.34
CA GLN A 216 25.72 7.19 -39.30
C GLN A 216 26.16 8.56 -39.83
N GLN A 217 27.45 8.77 -40.12
CA GLN A 217 27.90 10.00 -40.78
C GLN A 217 27.38 10.04 -42.22
N PRO A 218 26.70 11.13 -42.62
CA PRO A 218 26.32 11.31 -44.01
C PRO A 218 27.59 11.40 -44.86
N SER A 219 27.77 10.47 -45.79
CA SER A 219 28.91 10.52 -46.71
C SER A 219 28.64 11.61 -47.76
N VAL A 220 29.29 12.76 -47.60
CA VAL A 220 29.23 13.84 -48.59
C VAL A 220 30.15 13.45 -49.75
N LYS A 221 29.58 12.98 -50.85
CA LYS A 221 30.27 12.93 -52.14
C LYS A 221 30.06 14.26 -52.84
N ILE A 222 31.07 15.12 -52.82
CA ILE A 222 31.10 16.33 -53.65
C ILE A 222 31.50 15.88 -55.05
N ASP A 223 30.55 15.85 -55.98
CA ASP A 223 30.84 15.59 -57.38
C ASP A 223 31.35 16.89 -58.04
N ALA A 224 32.59 16.88 -58.52
CA ALA A 224 33.30 18.07 -59.01
C ALA A 224 32.95 18.40 -60.47
N ARG A 225 31.67 18.34 -60.85
CA ARG A 225 31.19 18.76 -62.17
C ARG A 225 29.87 19.52 -62.06
N GLY A 226 29.96 20.83 -62.16
CA GLY A 226 28.81 21.71 -62.39
C GLY A 226 28.64 22.77 -61.31
N ALA A 227 29.19 23.96 -61.55
CA ALA A 227 28.84 25.15 -60.81
C ALA A 227 27.34 25.45 -61.00
N GLY A 228 26.62 25.67 -59.90
CA GLY A 228 25.31 26.31 -59.90
C GLY A 228 24.11 25.38 -59.78
N THR A 229 23.89 24.76 -58.63
CA THR A 229 22.61 24.63 -57.88
C THR A 229 22.76 23.55 -56.82
N VAL A 230 22.64 23.92 -55.54
CA VAL A 230 22.71 22.98 -54.42
C VAL A 230 21.36 22.27 -54.30
N ALA A 231 21.23 21.12 -54.97
CA ALA A 231 20.13 20.19 -54.74
C ALA A 231 20.64 19.08 -53.80
N HIS A 232 20.20 19.10 -52.54
CA HIS A 232 20.43 18.00 -51.60
C HIS A 232 19.64 16.77 -52.08
N THR A 233 20.31 15.85 -52.76
CA THR A 233 19.76 14.53 -53.11
C THR A 233 20.32 13.49 -52.17
N ILE A 234 19.53 13.11 -51.17
CA ILE A 234 19.79 11.95 -50.31
C ILE A 234 19.34 10.72 -51.11
N SER A 235 20.29 9.98 -51.68
CA SER A 235 20.02 8.77 -52.48
C SER A 235 20.22 7.49 -51.66
N GLY A 236 19.09 6.89 -51.27
CA GLY A 236 18.97 5.53 -50.75
C GLY A 236 17.49 5.10 -50.75
N GLY A 237 17.04 4.44 -51.83
CA GLY A 237 15.71 3.80 -51.91
C GLY A 237 15.69 2.47 -51.15
N VAL A 238 14.57 1.93 -50.65
CA VAL A 238 13.15 2.09 -50.96
C VAL A 238 12.39 1.76 -49.65
N GLN A 239 11.64 2.68 -49.06
CA GLN A 239 10.19 2.78 -49.22
C GLN A 239 9.74 4.22 -48.97
N LYS A 240 8.88 4.70 -49.85
CA LYS A 240 8.39 6.09 -49.92
C LYS A 240 7.66 6.50 -48.63
N SER A 241 8.38 7.16 -47.74
CA SER A 241 7.83 8.29 -46.99
C SER A 241 8.83 9.42 -47.12
N THR A 242 8.57 10.35 -48.02
CA THR A 242 9.20 11.66 -47.96
C THR A 242 8.79 12.23 -46.60
N VAL A 243 9.65 12.11 -45.58
CA VAL A 243 9.49 12.91 -44.36
C VAL A 243 9.88 14.32 -44.78
N ASN A 244 8.91 15.01 -45.36
CA ASN A 244 8.90 16.45 -45.39
C ASN A 244 8.96 16.90 -43.93
N ASN A 245 10.16 17.25 -43.47
CA ASN A 245 10.29 18.14 -42.31
C ASN A 245 9.90 19.58 -42.66
N THR A 246 9.34 19.81 -43.85
CA THR A 246 8.36 20.88 -44.06
C THR A 246 7.04 20.47 -43.45
N VAL A 247 6.90 20.70 -42.14
CA VAL A 247 5.60 20.99 -41.55
C VAL A 247 4.97 22.10 -42.42
N PRO A 248 3.79 21.90 -43.02
CA PRO A 248 3.05 23.00 -43.61
C PRO A 248 2.73 23.97 -42.47
N GLY A 249 3.42 25.11 -42.43
CA GLY A 249 3.28 26.11 -41.38
C GLY A 249 4.42 26.18 -40.36
N ALA A 250 5.66 25.90 -40.75
CA ALA A 250 6.82 26.37 -39.99
C ALA A 250 6.77 27.91 -39.91
N GLN A 251 6.12 28.42 -38.86
CA GLN A 251 6.10 29.82 -38.53
C GLN A 251 7.53 30.19 -38.13
N THR A 252 8.17 30.98 -39.00
CA THR A 252 9.44 31.66 -38.76
C THR A 252 9.26 32.85 -37.81
N SER A 253 8.45 32.71 -36.77
CA SER A 253 8.29 33.70 -35.71
C SER A 253 8.85 33.12 -34.44
N GLY A 254 9.73 33.85 -33.74
CA GLY A 254 10.24 33.46 -32.42
C GLY A 254 9.18 33.50 -31.31
N GLU A 255 7.90 33.60 -31.68
CA GLU A 255 6.75 33.61 -30.79
C GLU A 255 6.08 32.24 -30.78
N VAL A 256 5.77 31.75 -29.57
CA VAL A 256 5.04 30.49 -29.40
C VAL A 256 3.59 30.70 -29.80
N ASP A 257 3.12 29.93 -30.77
CA ASP A 257 1.70 29.82 -31.11
C ASP A 257 0.95 29.10 -30.00
N LEU A 258 0.56 29.88 -28.99
CA LEU A 258 -0.13 29.39 -27.80
C LEU A 258 -1.51 28.79 -28.14
N ALA A 259 -2.18 29.33 -29.16
CA ALA A 259 -3.49 28.82 -29.58
C ALA A 259 -3.37 27.42 -30.18
N ALA A 260 -2.39 27.21 -31.07
CA ALA A 260 -2.11 25.89 -31.62
C ALA A 260 -1.65 24.89 -30.54
N ALA A 261 -0.80 25.32 -29.60
CA ALA A 261 -0.36 24.48 -28.49
C ALA A 261 -1.53 24.03 -27.60
N LEU A 262 -2.44 24.93 -27.25
CA LEU A 262 -3.63 24.60 -26.44
C LEU A 262 -4.61 23.67 -27.18
N GLN A 263 -4.74 23.80 -28.50
CA GLN A 263 -5.54 22.87 -29.30
C GLN A 263 -4.96 21.44 -29.29
N LEU A 264 -3.64 21.30 -29.36
CA LEU A 264 -2.97 19.99 -29.27
C LEU A 264 -3.14 19.36 -27.88
N VAL A 265 -3.09 20.14 -26.81
CA VAL A 265 -3.39 19.66 -25.45
C VAL A 265 -4.81 19.14 -25.35
N GLU A 266 -5.78 19.87 -25.90
CA GLU A 266 -7.18 19.45 -25.91
C GLU A 266 -7.41 18.19 -26.76
N GLN A 267 -6.70 18.08 -27.89
CA GLN A 267 -6.70 16.86 -28.72
C GLN A 267 -6.18 15.65 -27.93
N LEU A 268 -5.08 15.82 -27.19
CA LEU A 268 -4.53 14.76 -26.32
C LEU A 268 -5.51 14.38 -25.21
N ARG A 269 -6.16 15.35 -24.56
CA ARG A 269 -7.17 15.11 -23.51
C ARG A 269 -8.35 14.29 -24.02
N ARG A 270 -8.82 14.56 -25.24
CA ARG A 270 -9.94 13.81 -25.83
C ARG A 270 -9.56 12.40 -26.24
N ALA A 271 -8.32 12.20 -26.70
CA ALA A 271 -7.85 10.90 -27.16
C ALA A 271 -7.39 9.97 -26.02
N LEU A 272 -7.02 10.53 -24.85
CA LEU A 272 -6.44 9.78 -23.75
C LEU A 272 -7.37 8.72 -23.10
N PRO A 273 -8.68 8.96 -22.90
CA PRO A 273 -9.59 7.94 -22.37
C PRO A 273 -9.68 6.70 -23.26
N ASP A 274 -9.69 6.91 -24.58
CA ASP A 274 -9.90 5.87 -25.61
C ASP A 274 -8.58 5.26 -26.14
N ALA A 275 -7.45 5.68 -25.58
CA ALA A 275 -6.14 5.20 -25.96
C ALA A 275 -5.95 3.71 -25.58
N ASN A 276 -6.16 2.85 -26.57
CA ASN A 276 -5.88 1.41 -26.46
C ASN A 276 -4.38 1.18 -26.28
N GLY A 277 -4.01 0.33 -25.31
CA GLY A 277 -2.62 -0.03 -25.02
C GLY A 277 -1.98 0.72 -23.84
N LEU A 278 -2.67 1.68 -23.23
CA LEU A 278 -2.26 2.29 -21.97
C LEU A 278 -2.82 1.52 -20.78
N SER A 279 -1.97 1.27 -19.77
CA SER A 279 -2.45 0.82 -18.48
C SER A 279 -3.21 1.94 -17.77
N ARG A 280 -4.04 1.59 -16.79
CA ARG A 280 -4.74 2.60 -15.96
C ARG A 280 -3.77 3.57 -15.30
N LEU A 281 -2.65 3.07 -14.78
CA LEU A 281 -1.63 3.88 -14.12
C LEU A 281 -0.91 4.82 -15.08
N ASP A 282 -0.63 4.36 -16.30
CA ASP A 282 -0.04 5.19 -17.36
C ASP A 282 -1.01 6.28 -17.82
N ARG A 283 -2.32 5.98 -17.85
CA ARG A 283 -3.35 6.96 -18.16
C ARG A 283 -3.43 8.05 -17.08
N GLU A 284 -3.46 7.67 -15.81
CA GLU A 284 -3.44 8.62 -14.67
C GLU A 284 -2.18 9.52 -14.72
N ARG A 285 -1.01 8.95 -15.00
CA ARG A 285 0.23 9.73 -15.18
C ARG A 285 0.15 10.70 -16.36
N ALA A 286 -0.38 10.26 -17.50
CA ALA A 286 -0.54 11.11 -18.67
C ALA A 286 -1.55 12.25 -18.43
N GLU A 287 -2.60 12.03 -17.63
CA GLU A 287 -3.52 13.09 -17.22
C GLU A 287 -2.81 14.15 -16.37
N ASP A 288 -1.99 13.72 -15.41
CA ASP A 288 -1.19 14.63 -14.57
C ASP A 288 -0.19 15.45 -15.41
N ASP A 289 0.54 14.80 -16.31
CA ASP A 289 1.50 15.46 -17.18
C ASP A 289 0.80 16.45 -18.14
N LEU A 290 -0.34 16.08 -18.74
CA LEU A 290 -1.16 17.00 -19.54
C LEU A 290 -1.68 18.18 -18.70
N GLY A 291 -2.03 17.93 -17.45
CA GLY A 291 -2.43 18.97 -16.49
C GLY A 291 -1.31 19.97 -16.23
N ASN A 292 -0.08 19.48 -16.08
CA ASN A 292 1.10 20.32 -15.92
C ASN A 292 1.41 21.12 -17.18
N VAL A 293 1.34 20.51 -18.37
CA VAL A 293 1.54 21.23 -19.64
C VAL A 293 0.50 22.33 -19.83
N ASP A 294 -0.79 22.05 -19.63
CA ASP A 294 -1.86 23.04 -19.76
C ASP A 294 -1.70 24.21 -18.78
N ARG A 295 -1.28 23.92 -17.54
CA ARG A 295 -1.01 24.93 -16.52
C ARG A 295 0.13 25.86 -16.94
N GLU A 296 1.25 25.30 -17.40
CA GLU A 296 2.43 26.09 -17.81
C GLU A 296 2.19 26.89 -19.10
N LEU A 297 1.39 26.36 -20.04
CA LEU A 297 0.98 27.09 -21.23
C LEU A 297 0.13 28.32 -20.87
N ARG A 298 -0.75 28.20 -19.86
CA ARG A 298 -1.61 29.30 -19.39
C ARG A 298 -0.95 30.22 -18.36
N ALA A 299 0.21 29.83 -17.83
CA ALA A 299 0.94 30.64 -16.87
C ALA A 299 1.45 31.95 -17.52
N SER A 300 1.48 33.01 -16.70
CA SER A 300 2.15 34.26 -17.03
C SER A 300 3.64 34.01 -17.30
N ALA A 301 4.32 34.90 -18.02
CA ALA A 301 5.75 34.74 -18.31
C ALA A 301 6.62 34.68 -17.03
N GLU A 302 6.17 35.33 -15.95
CA GLU A 302 6.89 35.39 -14.66
C GLU A 302 6.73 34.10 -13.84
N ASP A 303 5.58 33.42 -13.95
CA ASP A 303 5.28 32.19 -13.19
C ASP A 303 5.63 30.90 -13.94
N ARG A 304 5.87 31.02 -15.24
CA ARG A 304 6.16 29.89 -16.13
C ARG A 304 7.51 29.26 -15.78
N ASN A 305 7.54 27.95 -15.67
CA ASN A 305 8.76 27.19 -15.48
C ASN A 305 9.01 26.26 -16.69
N PRO A 306 9.97 26.62 -17.57
CA PRO A 306 10.34 25.81 -18.73
C PRO A 306 10.73 24.37 -18.37
N GLY A 307 11.37 24.16 -17.22
CA GLY A 307 11.76 22.82 -16.77
C GLY A 307 10.54 21.93 -16.45
N ARG A 308 9.45 22.50 -15.93
CA ARG A 308 8.22 21.75 -15.61
C ARG A 308 7.48 21.31 -16.87
N ILE A 309 7.31 22.21 -17.84
CA ILE A 309 6.68 21.85 -19.12
C ILE A 309 7.56 20.88 -19.93
N GLN A 310 8.88 21.04 -19.91
CA GLN A 310 9.79 20.09 -20.54
C GLN A 310 9.65 18.69 -19.92
N SER A 311 9.71 18.59 -18.59
CA SER A 311 9.59 17.31 -17.88
C SER A 311 8.25 16.62 -18.15
N ALA A 312 7.16 17.39 -18.17
CA ALA A 312 5.83 16.86 -18.46
C ALA A 312 5.71 16.37 -19.92
N LEU A 313 6.27 17.09 -20.89
CA LEU A 313 6.29 16.64 -22.28
C LEU A 313 7.17 15.39 -22.49
N GLU A 314 8.29 15.28 -21.79
CA GLU A 314 9.12 14.06 -21.78
C GLU A 314 8.38 12.87 -21.16
N GLY A 315 7.63 13.10 -20.08
CA GLY A 315 6.73 12.13 -19.45
C GLY A 315 5.66 11.63 -20.41
N LEU A 316 4.97 12.53 -21.11
CA LEU A 316 3.97 12.18 -22.13
C LEU A 316 4.56 11.39 -23.29
N ARG A 317 5.72 11.82 -23.82
CA ARG A 317 6.39 11.13 -24.91
C ARG A 317 6.79 9.70 -24.52
N THR A 318 7.25 9.51 -23.29
CA THR A 318 7.60 8.19 -22.75
C THR A 318 6.36 7.32 -22.58
N THR A 319 5.29 7.90 -22.04
CA THR A 319 4.03 7.20 -21.77
C THR A 319 3.34 6.76 -23.06
N PHE A 320 3.36 7.60 -24.09
CA PHE A 320 2.70 7.32 -25.37
C PHE A 320 3.56 6.54 -26.37
N VAL A 321 4.80 6.16 -26.05
CA VAL A 321 5.72 5.53 -27.02
C VAL A 321 5.14 4.30 -27.76
N SER A 322 4.20 3.61 -27.13
CA SER A 322 3.50 2.43 -27.65
C SER A 322 2.10 2.70 -28.19
N VAL A 323 1.66 3.96 -28.23
CA VAL A 323 0.33 4.38 -28.68
C VAL A 323 0.46 5.16 -29.98
N ASP A 324 0.00 4.54 -31.07
CA ASP A 324 0.04 5.14 -32.39
C ASP A 324 -0.72 6.48 -32.43
N GLY A 325 -0.09 7.50 -33.03
CA GLY A 325 -0.66 8.83 -33.21
C GLY A 325 -0.45 9.81 -32.05
N LEU A 326 -0.50 9.39 -30.79
CA LEU A 326 -0.38 10.32 -29.65
C LEU A 326 1.03 10.92 -29.52
N VAL A 327 2.08 10.13 -29.78
CA VAL A 327 3.47 10.63 -29.80
C VAL A 327 3.65 11.73 -30.84
N GLN A 328 2.97 11.63 -31.98
CA GLN A 328 3.07 12.63 -33.04
C GLN A 328 2.46 13.96 -32.60
N VAL A 329 1.33 13.93 -31.88
CA VAL A 329 0.70 15.12 -31.31
C VAL A 329 1.59 15.75 -30.23
N VAL A 330 2.23 14.95 -29.38
CA VAL A 330 3.23 15.45 -28.40
C VAL A 330 4.44 16.08 -29.10
N ASN A 331 4.93 15.49 -30.19
CA ASN A 331 6.05 16.07 -30.95
C ASN A 331 5.67 17.37 -31.65
N GLN A 332 4.43 17.51 -32.14
CA GLN A 332 3.91 18.78 -32.67
C GLN A 332 3.85 19.83 -31.57
N LEU A 333 3.34 19.46 -30.40
CA LEU A 333 3.28 20.34 -29.23
C LEU A 333 4.67 20.81 -28.81
N TRP A 334 5.65 19.91 -28.79
CA TRP A 334 7.07 20.23 -28.58
C TRP A 334 7.57 21.25 -29.59
N GLY A 335 7.23 21.09 -30.88
CA GLY A 335 7.57 22.03 -31.94
C GLY A 335 7.07 23.45 -31.67
N HIS A 336 5.88 23.62 -31.09
CA HIS A 336 5.33 24.92 -30.75
C HIS A 336 6.03 25.57 -29.54
N VAL A 337 6.45 24.78 -28.55
CA VAL A 337 6.99 25.33 -27.29
C VAL A 337 8.52 25.27 -27.17
N HIS A 338 9.24 24.70 -28.14
CA HIS A 338 10.69 24.47 -28.04
C HIS A 338 11.52 25.74 -27.78
N VAL A 339 10.99 26.90 -28.20
CA VAL A 339 11.62 28.22 -28.01
C VAL A 339 11.76 28.56 -26.52
N TRP A 340 10.88 28.04 -25.65
CA TRP A 340 10.95 28.24 -24.20
C TRP A 340 12.09 27.45 -23.52
N PHE A 341 12.70 26.49 -24.20
CA PHE A 341 13.78 25.65 -23.66
C PHE A 341 15.18 26.12 -24.07
N SER A 342 15.25 27.12 -24.96
CA SER A 342 16.50 27.56 -25.58
C SER A 342 17.15 28.76 -24.88
N SER A 343 16.69 29.10 -23.67
CA SER A 343 17.13 30.24 -22.86
C SER A 343 18.12 29.86 -21.77
#